data_AF-A0AAD9X2D9-F1
#
_entry.id   AF-A0AAD9X2D9-F1
#
_cell.length_a   1.000
_cell.length_b   1.000
_cell.length_c   1.000
_cell.angle_alpha   90.00
_cell.angle_beta   90.00
_cell.angle_gamma   90.00
#
_symmetry.space_group_name_H-M   'P 1'
#
loop_
_entity.id
_entity.type
_entity.pdbx_description
1 polymer ?
#
loop_
_entity_poly.entity_id
_entity_poly.type
_entity_poly.pdbx_seq_one_letter_code
_entity_poly.pdbx_strand_id
1 'polypeptide(L)'
;MCFLCKWKLDFRLDDDYNYDDEGHRENRWYNLPPMVLCAKSIEVLKLGKCKVGLPIGSDVKLSYLRKLYLHEVDINNHAIKNLFPGCPLIEVMIIGQCEGFESIELFGLSKINNIMMFDNWDFNWVDVRMSDY
;
A
#
# COMPACT_ATOMS: atom_id res chain seq x y z
N MET A 1 -24.06 -19.26 7.23
CA MET A 1 -23.46 -18.36 8.23
C MET A 1 -22.02 -18.81 8.42
N CYS A 2 -21.07 -18.25 7.65
CA CYS A 2 -19.66 -18.62 7.77
C CYS A 2 -18.89 -17.42 8.29
N PHE A 3 -18.43 -17.53 9.52
CA PHE A 3 -17.46 -16.65 10.16
C PHE A 3 -16.11 -16.88 9.50
N LEU A 4 -15.87 -16.27 8.34
CA LEU A 4 -14.55 -16.30 7.71
C LEU A 4 -13.66 -15.29 8.41
N CYS A 5 -12.65 -15.85 9.06
CA CYS A 5 -11.62 -15.19 9.84
C CYS A 5 -11.09 -13.94 9.13
N LYS A 6 -10.95 -12.85 9.88
CA LYS A 6 -10.34 -11.60 9.45
C LYS A 6 -8.90 -11.86 8.99
N TRP A 7 -8.69 -12.02 7.69
CA TRP A 7 -7.36 -12.31 7.13
C TRP A 7 -6.51 -11.04 7.17
N LYS A 8 -5.46 -11.05 8.01
CA LYS A 8 -4.36 -10.09 7.99
C LYS A 8 -3.21 -10.72 7.23
N LEU A 9 -2.75 -10.07 6.18
CA LEU A 9 -1.53 -10.47 5.47
C LEU A 9 -0.44 -9.46 5.82
N ASP A 10 0.63 -9.95 6.44
CA ASP A 10 1.74 -9.14 6.96
C ASP A 10 3.04 -9.63 6.34
N PHE A 11 3.63 -8.81 5.48
CA PHE A 11 4.93 -9.08 4.91
C PHE A 11 5.94 -8.11 5.55
N ARG A 12 6.65 -8.61 6.57
CA ARG A 12 7.78 -8.01 7.30
C ARG A 12 7.70 -6.50 7.54
N LEU A 13 7.10 -6.13 8.67
CA LEU A 13 7.50 -4.96 9.44
C LEU A 13 8.36 -5.47 10.60
N ASP A 14 9.64 -5.72 10.36
CA ASP A 14 10.57 -5.96 11.47
C ASP A 14 10.81 -4.59 12.12
N ASP A 15 10.00 -4.27 13.13
CA ASP A 15 10.22 -3.19 14.09
C ASP A 15 11.49 -3.54 14.90
N ASP A 16 12.67 -3.23 14.36
CA ASP A 16 13.90 -3.24 15.17
C ASP A 16 14.72 -1.99 14.86
N TYR A 17 14.41 -0.92 15.60
CA TYR A 17 15.23 0.29 15.70
C TYR A 17 16.52 -0.05 16.44
N ASN A 18 17.49 -0.63 15.74
CA ASN A 18 18.88 -0.63 16.18
C ASN A 18 19.74 -0.01 15.07
N TYR A 19 20.04 1.28 15.28
CA TYR A 19 21.24 1.92 14.73
C TYR A 19 22.43 1.11 15.26
N ASP A 20 23.27 0.64 14.35
CA ASP A 20 24.66 0.14 14.53
C ASP A 20 24.86 -1.17 13.75
N ASP A 21 24.92 -1.05 12.42
CA ASP A 21 25.77 -1.95 11.63
C ASP A 21 26.15 -1.23 10.33
N GLU A 22 27.37 -0.70 10.30
CA GLU A 22 28.09 -0.31 9.08
C GLU A 22 28.41 -1.58 8.28
N GLY A 23 27.38 -2.17 7.70
CA GLY A 23 27.49 -3.32 6.81
C GLY A 23 26.57 -3.05 5.63
N HIS A 24 27.10 -3.13 4.41
CA HIS A 24 26.36 -3.00 3.17
C HIS A 24 25.14 -3.94 3.15
N ARG A 25 24.00 -3.48 3.69
CA ARG A 25 22.71 -4.13 3.52
C ARG A 25 22.34 -3.89 2.08
N GLU A 26 22.73 -4.82 1.21
CA GLU A 26 22.12 -4.96 -0.10
C GLU A 26 20.61 -4.79 0.12
N ASN A 27 20.04 -3.80 -0.57
CA ASN A 27 18.65 -3.42 -0.45
C ASN A 27 17.77 -4.59 -0.95
N ARG A 28 17.56 -5.61 -0.10
CA ARG A 28 16.88 -6.86 -0.46
C ARG A 28 15.37 -6.66 -0.43
N TRP A 29 14.89 -5.71 -1.21
CA TRP A 29 13.48 -5.63 -1.49
C TRP A 29 13.06 -6.85 -2.30
N TYR A 30 12.00 -7.52 -1.84
CA TYR A 30 11.41 -8.61 -2.60
C TYR A 30 10.36 -8.05 -3.57
N ASN A 31 10.16 -8.71 -4.71
CA ASN A 31 9.07 -8.36 -5.61
C ASN A 31 7.77 -8.95 -5.05
N LEU A 32 6.78 -8.10 -4.77
CA LEU A 32 5.46 -8.55 -4.33
C LEU A 32 4.80 -9.36 -5.46
N PRO A 33 4.35 -10.60 -5.20
CA PRO A 33 3.59 -11.35 -6.19
C PRO A 33 2.30 -10.62 -6.57
N PRO A 34 2.03 -10.36 -7.88
CA PRO A 34 0.85 -9.59 -8.30
C PRO A 34 -0.48 -10.17 -7.80
N MET A 35 -0.53 -11.48 -7.57
CA MET A 35 -1.72 -12.16 -7.04
C MET A 35 -2.17 -11.64 -5.67
N VAL A 36 -1.27 -11.05 -4.86
CA VAL A 36 -1.62 -10.43 -3.57
C VAL A 36 -2.58 -9.25 -3.80
N LEU A 37 -2.35 -8.44 -4.84
CA LEU A 37 -3.20 -7.30 -5.19
C LEU A 37 -4.52 -7.72 -5.84
N CYS A 38 -4.69 -8.99 -6.19
CA CYS A 38 -5.92 -9.55 -6.74
C CYS A 38 -6.81 -10.24 -5.68
N ALA A 39 -6.35 -10.32 -4.44
CA ALA A 39 -7.01 -11.08 -3.38
C ALA A 39 -8.19 -10.32 -2.78
N LYS A 40 -9.40 -10.72 -3.19
CA LYS A 40 -10.66 -10.08 -2.75
C LYS A 40 -10.93 -10.22 -1.26
N SER A 41 -10.41 -11.25 -0.59
CA SER A 41 -10.73 -11.56 0.81
C SER A 41 -9.85 -10.86 1.85
N ILE A 42 -8.85 -10.08 1.42
CA ILE A 42 -7.94 -9.39 2.35
C ILE A 42 -8.63 -8.15 2.92
N GLU A 43 -8.75 -8.07 4.25
CA GLU A 43 -9.24 -6.87 4.95
C GLU A 43 -8.10 -5.95 5.39
N VAL A 44 -6.94 -6.53 5.71
CA VAL A 44 -5.76 -5.80 6.20
C VAL A 44 -4.53 -6.27 5.44
N LEU A 45 -3.89 -5.33 4.74
CA LEU A 45 -2.65 -5.56 4.00
C LEU A 45 -1.55 -4.69 4.61
N LYS A 46 -0.46 -5.35 5.05
CA LYS A 46 0.76 -4.69 5.50
C LYS A 46 1.93 -5.14 4.62
N LEU A 47 2.61 -4.18 4.02
CA LEU A 47 3.75 -4.39 3.14
C LEU A 47 4.95 -3.61 3.66
N GLY A 48 6.07 -4.29 3.81
CA GLY A 48 7.35 -3.73 4.20
C GLY A 48 8.47 -4.15 3.25
N LYS A 49 9.41 -3.26 2.92
CA LYS A 49 10.68 -3.60 2.23
C LYS A 49 10.45 -4.39 0.94
N CYS A 50 9.58 -3.89 0.06
CA CYS A 50 9.16 -4.61 -1.14
C CYS A 50 8.96 -3.71 -2.36
N LYS A 51 9.04 -4.33 -3.54
CA LYS A 51 8.71 -3.71 -4.83
C LYS A 51 7.33 -4.13 -5.26
N VAL A 52 6.47 -3.15 -5.54
CA VAL A 52 5.10 -3.34 -6.01
C VAL A 52 5.02 -2.94 -7.48
N GLY A 53 4.95 -3.96 -8.33
CA GLY A 53 4.71 -3.82 -9.76
C GLY A 53 3.37 -4.41 -10.17
N LEU A 54 2.62 -3.69 -11.00
CA LEU A 54 1.47 -4.23 -11.72
C LEU A 54 1.80 -4.35 -13.21
N PRO A 55 1.58 -5.52 -13.84
CA PRO A 55 1.63 -5.62 -15.29
C PRO A 55 0.64 -4.64 -15.93
N ILE A 56 0.99 -4.12 -17.10
CA ILE A 56 0.11 -3.21 -17.87
C ILE A 56 -1.22 -3.92 -18.13
N GLY A 57 -2.34 -3.24 -17.84
CA GLY A 57 -3.69 -3.79 -17.99
C GLY A 57 -4.16 -4.72 -16.87
N SER A 58 -3.41 -4.83 -15.77
CA SER A 58 -3.85 -5.52 -14.55
C SER A 58 -4.50 -4.57 -13.56
N ASP A 59 -5.68 -4.92 -13.06
CA ASP A 59 -6.39 -4.15 -12.04
C ASP A 59 -6.16 -4.73 -10.64
N VAL A 60 -6.05 -3.84 -9.65
CA VAL A 60 -6.12 -4.23 -8.24
C VAL A 60 -7.56 -4.63 -7.89
N LYS A 61 -7.73 -5.74 -7.17
CA LYS A 61 -9.04 -6.31 -6.78
C LYS A 61 -9.16 -6.56 -5.28
N LEU A 62 -8.59 -5.67 -4.49
CA LEU A 62 -8.62 -5.69 -3.02
C LEU A 62 -9.98 -5.19 -2.48
N SER A 63 -11.07 -5.79 -2.96
CA SER A 63 -12.45 -5.26 -2.80
C SER A 63 -12.94 -5.17 -1.36
N TYR A 64 -12.37 -5.96 -0.44
CA TYR A 64 -12.71 -5.94 0.99
C TYR A 64 -11.62 -5.29 1.85
N LEU A 65 -10.60 -4.68 1.24
CA LEU A 65 -9.52 -4.05 1.99
C LEU A 65 -10.06 -2.84 2.74
N ARG A 66 -9.81 -2.85 4.06
CA ARG A 66 -10.18 -1.80 5.00
C ARG A 66 -8.97 -1.04 5.51
N LYS A 67 -7.82 -1.72 5.62
CA LYS A 67 -6.60 -1.10 6.13
C LYS A 67 -5.40 -1.43 5.26
N LEU A 68 -4.71 -0.39 4.82
CA LEU A 68 -3.48 -0.48 4.05
C LEU A 68 -2.34 0.16 4.82
N TYR A 69 -1.24 -0.58 4.96
CA TYR A 69 0.01 -0.10 5.55
C TYR A 69 1.14 -0.40 4.58
N LEU A 70 1.81 0.64 4.09
CA LEU A 70 2.99 0.55 3.24
C LEU A 70 4.16 1.21 3.97
N HIS A 71 5.28 0.49 4.06
CA HIS A 71 6.51 0.99 4.68
C HIS A 71 7.73 0.55 3.88
N GLU A 72 8.64 1.46 3.51
CA GLU A 72 9.81 1.09 2.69
C GLU A 72 9.40 0.33 1.41
N VAL A 73 8.39 0.85 0.70
CA VAL A 73 7.85 0.22 -0.52
C VAL A 73 8.18 1.06 -1.75
N ASP A 74 8.80 0.44 -2.75
CA ASP A 74 8.90 1.00 -4.10
C ASP A 74 7.65 0.62 -4.89
N ILE A 75 6.79 1.61 -5.12
CA ILE A 75 5.52 1.47 -5.81
C ILE A 75 5.49 2.42 -6.99
N ASN A 76 5.50 1.86 -8.20
CA ASN A 76 5.53 2.70 -9.39
C ASN A 76 4.22 3.49 -9.60
N ASN A 77 4.32 4.58 -10.35
CA ASN A 77 3.19 5.46 -10.72
C ASN A 77 1.99 4.71 -11.35
N HIS A 78 2.19 3.59 -12.05
CA HIS A 78 1.08 2.80 -12.60
C HIS A 78 0.36 2.00 -11.51
N ALA A 79 1.10 1.39 -10.58
CA ALA A 79 0.55 0.61 -9.49
C ALA A 79 -0.23 1.47 -8.50
N ILE A 80 0.31 2.64 -8.11
CA ILE A 80 -0.35 3.54 -7.17
C ILE A 80 -1.68 4.10 -7.71
N LYS A 81 -1.73 4.45 -9.02
CA LYS A 81 -2.96 4.95 -9.67
C LYS A 81 -4.07 3.91 -9.72
N ASN A 82 -3.72 2.63 -9.87
CA ASN A 82 -4.68 1.53 -9.93
C ASN A 82 -5.03 0.95 -8.56
N LEU A 83 -4.33 1.36 -7.48
CA LEU A 83 -4.50 0.78 -6.15
C LEU A 83 -5.87 1.13 -5.55
N PHE A 84 -6.21 2.41 -5.53
CA PHE A 84 -7.39 2.95 -4.85
C PHE A 84 -8.74 2.61 -5.50
N PRO A 85 -8.91 2.64 -6.84
CA PRO A 85 -10.14 2.11 -7.46
C PRO A 85 -10.41 0.64 -7.12
N GLY A 86 -9.37 -0.14 -6.83
CA GLY A 86 -9.48 -1.54 -6.39
C GLY A 86 -9.87 -1.75 -4.93
N CYS A 87 -9.90 -0.69 -4.11
CA CYS A 87 -10.06 -0.73 -2.64
C CYS A 87 -11.23 0.15 -2.13
N PRO A 88 -12.49 -0.06 -2.58
CA PRO A 88 -13.61 0.85 -2.31
C PRO A 88 -14.02 0.93 -0.83
N LEU A 89 -13.57 0.00 0.01
CA LEU A 89 -13.92 -0.08 1.44
C LEU A 89 -12.81 0.41 2.38
N ILE A 90 -11.79 1.07 1.84
CA ILE A 90 -10.65 1.50 2.66
C ILE A 90 -11.08 2.51 3.72
N GLU A 91 -10.63 2.28 4.95
CA GLU A 91 -10.90 3.10 6.13
C GLU A 91 -9.62 3.77 6.63
N VAL A 92 -8.50 3.03 6.61
CA VAL A 92 -7.19 3.48 7.11
C VAL A 92 -6.12 3.29 6.06
N MET A 93 -5.33 4.32 5.83
CA MET A 93 -4.18 4.32 4.93
C MET A 93 -2.95 4.92 5.64
N ILE A 94 -1.88 4.15 5.70
CA ILE A 94 -0.58 4.61 6.21
C ILE A 94 0.49 4.31 5.16
N ILE A 95 1.21 5.33 4.71
CA ILE A 95 2.27 5.23 3.69
C ILE A 95 3.52 5.96 4.20
N GLY A 96 4.59 5.22 4.50
CA GLY A 96 5.80 5.78 5.07
C GLY A 96 7.06 5.30 4.37
N GLN A 97 8.01 6.19 4.11
CA GLN A 97 9.29 5.82 3.48
C GLN A 97 9.13 5.07 2.16
N CYS A 98 8.10 5.39 1.38
CA CYS A 98 7.86 4.79 0.08
C CYS A 98 8.42 5.68 -1.05
N GLU A 99 8.79 5.05 -2.16
CA GLU A 99 9.38 5.70 -3.34
C GLU A 99 8.75 5.16 -4.64
N GLY A 100 9.13 5.75 -5.79
CA GLY A 100 8.66 5.30 -7.11
C GLY A 100 7.35 5.95 -7.60
N PHE A 101 6.78 6.87 -6.82
CA PHE A 101 5.59 7.64 -7.22
C PHE A 101 5.71 9.15 -6.91
N GLU A 102 5.20 9.97 -7.83
CA GLU A 102 5.28 11.44 -7.72
C GLU A 102 4.00 12.05 -7.13
N SER A 103 2.86 11.38 -7.33
CA SER A 103 1.55 11.83 -6.88
C SER A 103 0.65 10.67 -6.49
N ILE A 104 -0.29 10.96 -5.58
CA ILE A 104 -1.36 10.06 -5.18
C ILE A 104 -2.69 10.76 -5.43
N GLU A 105 -3.59 10.07 -6.14
CA GLU A 105 -4.98 10.51 -6.35
C GLU A 105 -5.91 9.64 -5.50
N LEU A 106 -6.51 10.25 -4.48
CA LEU A 106 -7.47 9.59 -3.61
C LEU A 106 -8.89 9.89 -4.08
N PHE A 107 -9.48 9.00 -4.89
CA PHE A 107 -10.85 9.13 -5.39
C PHE A 107 -11.73 7.95 -4.98
N GLY A 108 -13.03 8.19 -4.78
CA GLY A 108 -14.02 7.14 -4.48
C GLY A 108 -13.89 6.49 -3.09
N LEU A 109 -13.09 7.06 -2.19
CA LEU A 109 -12.80 6.50 -0.86
C LEU A 109 -13.84 6.94 0.19
N SER A 110 -15.10 6.60 -0.03
CA SER A 110 -16.25 7.03 0.80
C SER A 110 -16.17 6.64 2.29
N LYS A 111 -15.30 5.69 2.66
CA LYS A 111 -15.15 5.18 4.04
C LYS A 111 -13.87 5.63 4.74
N ILE A 112 -13.03 6.41 4.07
CA ILE A 112 -11.73 6.77 4.63
C ILE A 112 -11.90 7.69 5.83
N ASN A 113 -11.23 7.34 6.93
CA ASN A 113 -11.26 8.11 8.17
C ASN A 113 -9.87 8.51 8.67
N ASN A 114 -8.82 7.86 8.17
CA ASN A 114 -7.45 8.15 8.57
C ASN A 114 -6.49 7.94 7.40
N ILE A 115 -5.74 9.00 7.08
CA ILE A 115 -4.65 9.01 6.11
C ILE A 115 -3.42 9.55 6.83
N MET A 116 -2.34 8.77 6.83
CA MET A 116 -1.04 9.20 7.34
C MET A 116 0.04 8.95 6.30
N MET A 117 0.82 9.99 6.01
CA MET A 117 1.97 9.93 5.11
C MET A 117 3.18 10.56 5.77
N PHE A 118 4.35 9.91 5.71
CA PHE A 118 5.57 10.40 6.32
C PHE A 118 6.83 9.94 5.57
N ASP A 119 7.89 10.74 5.61
CA ASP A 119 9.23 10.39 5.10
C ASP A 119 9.29 9.80 3.67
N ASN A 120 8.35 10.17 2.78
CA ASN A 120 8.36 9.73 1.38
C ASN A 120 9.25 10.67 0.56
N TRP A 121 10.43 10.21 0.15
CA TRP A 121 11.51 11.07 -0.35
C TRP A 121 11.32 11.62 -1.78
N ASP A 122 10.56 10.92 -2.62
CA ASP A 122 10.26 11.33 -4.02
C ASP A 122 8.94 12.10 -4.14
N PHE A 123 8.28 12.39 -3.01
CA PHE A 123 6.88 12.77 -3.00
C PHE A 123 6.70 14.29 -3.15
N ASN A 124 6.13 14.72 -4.28
CA ASN A 124 5.98 16.14 -4.60
C ASN A 124 4.65 16.75 -4.11
N TRP A 125 3.52 16.03 -4.22
CA TRP A 125 2.20 16.56 -3.81
C TRP A 125 1.13 15.47 -3.64
N VAL A 126 0.17 15.68 -2.73
CA VAL A 126 -1.06 14.87 -2.60
C VAL A 126 -2.21 15.58 -3.29
N ASP A 127 -2.94 14.92 -4.19
CA ASP A 127 -4.26 15.39 -4.65
C ASP A 127 -5.36 14.61 -3.93
N VAL A 128 -6.12 15.30 -3.08
CA VAL A 128 -7.31 14.72 -2.45
C VAL A 128 -8.53 15.25 -3.17
N ARG A 129 -9.01 14.50 -4.18
CA ARG A 129 -10.29 14.77 -4.82
C ARG A 129 -11.38 14.03 -4.07
N MET A 130 -11.89 14.68 -3.03
CA MET A 130 -13.16 14.30 -2.42
C MET A 130 -14.22 14.36 -3.53
N SER A 131 -14.98 13.28 -3.71
CA SER A 131 -16.06 13.28 -4.68
C SER A 131 -17.13 14.29 -4.24
N ASP A 132 -17.28 15.37 -5.01
CA ASP A 132 -18.44 16.24 -4.92
C ASP A 132 -19.67 15.42 -5.31
N TYR A 133 -20.60 15.27 -4.39
CA TYR A 133 -21.90 14.61 -4.61
C TYR A 133 -22.76 15.39 -5.59
#